data_AF-A0A2Z6UFS3-F1
#
_entry.id   AF-A0A2Z6UFS3-F1
#
_cell.length_a   1.000
_cell.length_b   1.000
_cell.length_c   1.000
_cell.angle_alpha   90.00
_cell.angle_beta   90.00
_cell.angle_gamma   90.00
#
_symmetry.space_group_name_H-M   'P 1'
#
loop_
_entity.id
_entity.type
_entity.pdbx_description
1 polymer ?
#
loop_
_entity_poly.entity_id
_entity_poly.type
_entity_poly.pdbx_seq_one_letter_code
_entity_poly.pdbx_strand_id
1 'polypeptide(L)'
;MNNSRPDSANSLRINQPDLVMVAVAGQIAHPVGQANPYRIGHDGIPRILPATGGIVLNQRVGDRCVGLMGDHIEPGVALHNNSREIIGGRRGPNLALITYACLGNRARVITGPATGQSGLVTGKHGGVDHVLVDFPPAVLRRLRIGDRVQIYSYGLGLKLLDYPDLRLFNCSPDFLRRWGLIPGDRGLQVPVTHFVPAAAMGSGLGKNTVWRGDYDIQLFDPQLRRRYRLDTLRFGDLVAIGSADTRYGPSYRQGRITFGIIVHGDSTVSGHGPGVMPLLTGSCQRLQPLYDSRANFAALFNLRSLPAAQVYSPLVNSSRITPRSRKVSVSHS
;
A
#
# COMPACT_ATOMS: atom_id res chain seq x y z
N MET A 1 21.81 24.06 5.62
CA MET A 1 21.39 25.04 4.58
C MET A 1 19.89 24.93 4.42
N ASN A 2 19.19 25.99 4.84
CA ASN A 2 17.74 26.11 4.79
C ASN A 2 17.26 26.08 3.34
N ASN A 3 16.45 25.08 3.00
CA ASN A 3 15.61 25.10 1.81
C ASN A 3 14.15 25.16 2.27
N SER A 4 13.78 26.30 2.85
CA SER A 4 12.38 26.69 2.99
C SER A 4 11.84 26.95 1.59
N ARG A 5 11.12 25.98 1.05
CA ARG A 5 10.21 26.24 -0.08
C ARG A 5 9.21 27.31 0.40
N PRO A 6 8.83 28.27 -0.46
CA PRO A 6 7.84 29.26 -0.09
C PRO A 6 6.54 28.53 0.30
N ASP A 7 5.97 28.90 1.45
CA ASP A 7 4.63 28.48 1.85
C ASP A 7 3.66 28.95 0.76
N SER A 8 3.31 28.04 -0.14
CA SER A 8 2.40 28.31 -1.24
C SER A 8 1.02 28.65 -0.68
N ALA A 9 0.38 29.68 -1.22
CA ALA A 9 -0.99 30.13 -0.96
C ALA A 9 -2.10 29.08 -1.24
N ASN A 10 -1.76 27.78 -1.29
CA ASN A 10 -2.59 26.63 -1.59
C ASN A 10 -2.47 25.50 -0.55
N SER A 11 -1.89 25.77 0.63
CA SER A 11 -1.78 24.75 1.67
C SER A 11 -3.14 24.49 2.34
N LEU A 12 -3.66 23.28 2.22
CA LEU A 12 -4.84 22.83 2.97
C LEU A 12 -4.64 23.05 4.47
N ARG A 13 -5.60 23.71 5.13
CA ARG A 13 -5.51 23.90 6.59
C ARG A 13 -5.74 22.57 7.30
N ILE A 14 -4.82 22.26 8.19
CA ILE A 14 -4.81 21.03 8.98
C ILE A 14 -4.58 21.36 10.45
N ASN A 15 -5.02 20.46 11.33
CA ASN A 15 -4.79 20.54 12.78
C ASN A 15 -3.35 20.17 13.18
N GLN A 16 -2.34 20.54 12.38
CA GLN A 16 -0.95 20.13 12.59
C GLN A 16 -0.39 20.51 13.98
N PRO A 17 -0.67 21.70 14.54
CA PRO A 17 -0.21 22.07 15.89
C PRO A 17 -0.75 21.15 16.99
N ASP A 18 -1.91 20.52 16.78
CA ASP A 18 -2.57 19.64 17.74
C ASP A 18 -2.09 18.18 17.65
N LEU A 19 -1.30 17.85 16.62
CA LEU A 19 -0.84 16.49 16.41
C LEU A 19 0.33 16.16 17.34
N VAL A 20 0.24 14.99 17.97
CA VAL A 20 1.30 14.46 18.83
C VAL A 20 2.20 13.53 18.02
N MET A 21 3.51 13.72 18.15
CA MET A 21 4.51 12.79 17.64
C MET A 21 4.91 11.81 18.73
N VAL A 22 4.88 10.51 18.43
CA VAL A 22 5.21 9.44 19.38
C VAL A 22 6.27 8.54 18.77
N ALA A 23 7.29 8.17 19.55
CA ALA A 23 8.24 7.15 19.13
C ALA A 23 7.61 5.77 19.33
N VAL A 24 7.52 4.98 18.26
CA VAL A 24 7.17 3.56 18.32
C VAL A 24 8.27 2.75 17.67
N ALA A 25 8.43 1.48 18.04
CA ALA A 25 9.49 0.65 17.50
C ALA A 25 9.01 -0.76 17.18
N GLY A 26 9.66 -1.36 16.19
CA GLY A 26 9.56 -2.77 15.85
C GLY A 26 10.94 -3.33 15.56
N GLN A 27 10.97 -4.61 15.18
CA GLN A 27 12.14 -5.26 14.63
C GLN A 27 11.84 -5.74 13.21
N ILE A 28 12.87 -5.86 12.38
CA ILE A 28 12.73 -6.49 11.07
C ILE A 28 12.24 -7.92 11.26
N ALA A 29 11.08 -8.22 10.71
CA ALA A 29 10.40 -9.51 10.84
C ALA A 29 11.07 -10.57 9.96
N HIS A 30 10.97 -11.84 10.36
CA HIS A 30 11.26 -12.95 9.44
C HIS A 30 10.20 -12.99 8.32
N PRO A 31 10.52 -13.59 7.15
CA PRO A 31 9.48 -14.07 6.24
C PRO A 31 8.52 -15.01 6.97
N VAL A 32 7.22 -14.90 6.67
CA VAL A 32 6.18 -15.69 7.33
C VAL A 32 6.02 -17.02 6.60
N GLY A 33 6.47 -18.10 7.24
CA GLY A 33 6.21 -19.48 6.81
C GLY A 33 4.99 -20.08 7.51
N GLN A 34 4.30 -20.99 6.82
CA GLN A 34 3.26 -21.85 7.40
C GLN A 34 3.75 -23.31 7.38
N ALA A 35 3.15 -24.19 8.19
CA ALA A 35 3.50 -25.60 8.22
C ALA A 35 3.32 -26.28 6.85
N ASN A 36 2.29 -25.88 6.11
CA ASN A 36 2.12 -26.25 4.71
C ASN A 36 2.88 -25.24 3.82
N PRO A 37 3.85 -25.69 3.00
CA PRO A 37 4.62 -24.79 2.13
C PRO A 37 3.83 -24.30 0.90
N TYR A 38 2.66 -24.90 0.62
CA TYR A 38 1.88 -24.57 -0.58
C TYR A 38 0.89 -23.43 -0.34
N ARG A 39 0.88 -22.47 -1.26
CA ARG A 39 -0.21 -21.51 -1.47
C ARG A 39 -1.12 -22.08 -2.56
N ILE A 40 -2.39 -22.28 -2.23
CA ILE A 40 -3.38 -22.79 -3.20
C ILE A 40 -4.00 -21.59 -3.90
N GLY A 41 -3.79 -21.50 -5.22
CA GLY A 41 -4.35 -20.42 -6.02
C GLY A 41 -5.86 -20.56 -6.23
N HIS A 42 -6.50 -19.49 -6.70
CA HIS A 42 -7.91 -19.46 -7.08
C HIS A 42 -8.24 -20.41 -8.25
N ASP A 43 -7.21 -20.86 -8.97
CA ASP A 43 -7.26 -21.89 -10.01
C ASP A 43 -7.10 -23.32 -9.47
N GLY A 44 -7.01 -23.48 -8.15
CA GLY A 44 -6.80 -24.76 -7.47
C GLY A 44 -5.36 -25.29 -7.53
N ILE A 45 -4.41 -24.52 -8.09
CA ILE A 45 -3.03 -24.99 -8.24
C ILE A 45 -2.19 -24.61 -7.01
N PRO A 46 -1.56 -25.58 -6.34
CA PRO A 46 -0.62 -25.31 -5.25
C PRO A 46 0.72 -24.80 -5.80
N ARG A 47 1.27 -23.77 -5.17
CA ARG A 47 2.55 -23.14 -5.53
C ARG A 47 3.42 -22.96 -4.30
N ILE A 48 4.75 -23.08 -4.46
CA ILE A 48 5.74 -22.72 -3.44
C ILE A 48 6.38 -21.41 -3.89
N LEU A 49 6.08 -20.33 -3.18
CA LEU A 49 6.49 -18.97 -3.54
C LEU A 49 6.97 -18.21 -2.29
N PRO A 50 7.92 -17.28 -2.42
CA PRO A 50 8.18 -16.28 -1.40
C PRO A 50 6.90 -15.49 -1.08
N ALA A 51 6.74 -15.08 0.18
CA ALA A 51 5.55 -14.40 0.65
C ALA A 51 5.87 -13.22 1.57
N THR A 52 4.94 -12.85 2.46
CA THR A 52 5.06 -11.73 3.41
C THR A 52 6.26 -11.84 4.35
N GLY A 53 6.71 -10.70 4.87
CA GLY A 53 7.77 -10.58 5.85
C GLY A 53 9.18 -10.51 5.25
N GLY A 54 10.16 -10.22 6.12
CA GLY A 54 11.57 -10.20 5.75
C GLY A 54 12.06 -8.87 5.16
N ILE A 55 13.17 -8.99 4.44
CA ILE A 55 13.82 -7.92 3.69
C ILE A 55 13.77 -8.32 2.22
N VAL A 56 12.90 -7.69 1.43
CA VAL A 56 12.82 -7.91 -0.01
C VAL A 56 13.85 -7.01 -0.70
N LEU A 57 14.90 -7.64 -1.21
CA LEU A 57 16.10 -6.94 -1.71
C LEU A 57 15.94 -6.39 -3.14
N ASN A 58 15.03 -6.96 -3.93
CA ASN A 58 14.89 -6.69 -5.37
C ASN A 58 13.53 -6.07 -5.75
N GLN A 59 12.64 -5.85 -4.80
CA GLN A 59 11.36 -5.14 -5.01
C GLN A 59 11.21 -4.06 -3.93
N ARG A 60 10.92 -2.85 -4.37
CA ARG A 60 10.74 -1.67 -3.52
C ARG A 60 9.54 -0.86 -3.98
N VAL A 61 9.17 0.14 -3.20
CA VAL A 61 8.16 1.11 -3.61
C VAL A 61 8.53 1.73 -4.97
N GLY A 62 7.56 1.80 -5.88
CA GLY A 62 7.72 2.21 -7.28
C GLY A 62 7.96 1.05 -8.27
N ASP A 63 8.32 -0.16 -7.82
CA ASP A 63 8.40 -1.34 -8.69
C ASP A 63 7.02 -1.95 -8.96
N ARG A 64 6.91 -2.83 -9.95
CA ARG A 64 5.65 -3.53 -10.26
C ARG A 64 5.19 -4.37 -9.07
N CYS A 65 3.88 -4.40 -8.80
CA CYS A 65 3.30 -5.25 -7.76
C CYS A 65 2.50 -6.43 -8.33
N VAL A 66 2.46 -6.59 -9.66
CA VAL A 66 1.69 -7.63 -10.36
C VAL A 66 2.61 -8.59 -11.12
N GLY A 67 2.28 -9.87 -11.10
CA GLY A 67 2.95 -10.93 -11.85
C GLY A 67 4.34 -11.27 -11.31
N LEU A 68 4.59 -11.00 -10.03
CA LEU A 68 5.81 -11.44 -9.37
C LEU A 68 5.73 -12.94 -9.10
N MET A 69 6.86 -13.63 -9.11
CA MET A 69 6.96 -15.02 -8.62
C MET A 69 6.94 -15.01 -7.09
N GLY A 70 5.82 -14.60 -6.52
CA GLY A 70 5.61 -14.36 -5.09
C GLY A 70 4.12 -14.29 -4.77
N ASP A 71 3.76 -14.34 -3.49
CA ASP A 71 2.38 -14.20 -3.03
C ASP A 71 2.33 -13.21 -1.85
N HIS A 72 1.64 -12.08 -2.00
CA HIS A 72 1.67 -10.99 -1.02
C HIS A 72 3.08 -10.44 -0.72
N ILE A 73 3.90 -10.24 -1.75
CA ILE A 73 5.24 -9.67 -1.58
C ILE A 73 5.14 -8.27 -0.94
N GLU A 74 5.86 -8.07 0.15
CA GLU A 74 5.96 -6.79 0.87
C GLU A 74 7.26 -6.07 0.45
N PRO A 75 7.20 -4.90 -0.22
CA PRO A 75 8.38 -4.24 -0.76
C PRO A 75 9.26 -3.64 0.36
N GLY A 76 10.58 -3.77 0.21
CA GLY A 76 11.54 -3.24 1.18
C GLY A 76 11.61 -4.08 2.46
N VAL A 77 11.24 -3.50 3.60
CA VAL A 77 11.41 -4.11 4.92
C VAL A 77 10.08 -4.23 5.64
N ALA A 78 9.75 -5.43 6.11
CA ALA A 78 8.62 -5.67 7.00
C ALA A 78 9.05 -5.58 8.47
N LEU A 79 8.31 -4.81 9.26
CA LEU A 79 8.51 -4.66 10.70
C LEU A 79 7.37 -5.31 11.47
N HIS A 80 7.72 -6.00 12.56
CA HIS A 80 6.78 -6.51 13.55
C HIS A 80 7.36 -6.24 14.95
N ASN A 81 6.50 -6.06 15.96
CA ASN A 81 6.92 -5.95 17.35
C ASN A 81 6.59 -7.24 18.12
N ASN A 82 7.62 -8.01 18.44
CA ASN A 82 7.49 -9.28 19.17
C ASN A 82 7.58 -9.11 20.70
N SER A 83 7.76 -7.88 21.20
CA SER A 83 7.90 -7.60 22.63
C SER A 83 6.56 -7.72 23.36
N ARG A 84 6.64 -7.78 24.69
CA ARG A 84 5.51 -7.77 25.60
C ARG A 84 5.70 -6.66 26.61
N GLU A 85 4.67 -5.85 26.80
CA GLU A 85 4.62 -4.84 27.85
C GLU A 85 4.01 -5.39 29.13
N ILE A 86 4.33 -4.75 30.25
CA ILE A 86 3.79 -5.10 31.57
C ILE A 86 2.26 -4.93 31.57
N ILE A 87 1.77 -3.85 30.95
CA ILE A 87 0.35 -3.52 30.82
C ILE A 87 -0.11 -3.71 29.37
N GLY A 88 -1.31 -4.26 29.21
CA GLY A 88 -1.95 -4.47 27.91
C GLY A 88 -1.97 -5.92 27.46
N GLY A 89 -2.64 -6.17 26.33
CA GLY A 89 -2.76 -7.52 25.76
C GLY A 89 -1.44 -8.04 25.19
N ARG A 90 -1.32 -9.36 25.01
CA ARG A 90 -0.12 -10.03 24.47
C ARG A 90 0.39 -9.45 23.14
N ARG A 91 -0.52 -9.04 22.25
CA ARG A 91 -0.21 -8.40 20.95
C ARG A 91 -0.14 -6.87 21.01
N GLY A 92 -0.30 -6.29 22.20
CA GLY A 92 -0.40 -4.84 22.42
C GLY A 92 0.70 -4.04 21.72
N PRO A 93 1.99 -4.41 21.86
CA PRO A 93 3.07 -3.66 21.24
C PRO A 93 3.02 -3.65 19.70
N ASN A 94 2.68 -4.77 19.06
CA ASN A 94 2.54 -4.80 17.61
C ASN A 94 1.29 -4.07 17.13
N LEU A 95 0.17 -4.22 17.86
CA LEU A 95 -1.05 -3.48 17.57
C LEU A 95 -0.82 -1.97 17.69
N ALA A 96 0.00 -1.52 18.65
CA ALA A 96 0.41 -0.13 18.78
C ALA A 96 1.29 0.28 17.59
N LEU A 97 2.33 -0.49 17.25
CA LEU A 97 3.21 -0.22 16.11
C LEU A 97 2.42 -0.01 14.81
N ILE A 98 1.55 -0.97 14.45
CA ILE A 98 0.78 -0.88 13.21
C ILE A 98 -0.29 0.22 13.25
N THR A 99 -0.89 0.50 14.41
CA THR A 99 -1.87 1.60 14.52
C THR A 99 -1.18 2.96 14.35
N TYR A 100 -0.03 3.15 15.00
CA TYR A 100 0.65 4.45 15.10
C TYR A 100 1.40 4.85 13.83
N ALA A 101 2.06 3.90 13.17
CA ALA A 101 2.80 4.21 11.96
C ALA A 101 1.89 4.88 10.92
N CYS A 102 2.33 5.96 10.29
CA CYS A 102 1.62 6.57 9.16
C CYS A 102 2.53 6.62 7.94
N LEU A 103 1.93 6.57 6.76
CA LEU A 103 2.60 6.71 5.48
C LEU A 103 3.45 8.00 5.46
N GLY A 104 4.73 7.87 5.11
CA GLY A 104 5.70 8.96 5.10
C GLY A 104 6.32 9.28 6.47
N ASN A 105 6.01 8.54 7.54
CA ASN A 105 6.75 8.69 8.80
C ASN A 105 8.22 8.26 8.63
N ARG A 106 9.11 8.97 9.33
CA ARG A 106 10.54 8.65 9.36
C ARG A 106 10.77 7.40 10.19
N ALA A 107 11.54 6.48 9.62
CA ALA A 107 12.01 5.27 10.27
C ALA A 107 13.53 5.33 10.40
N ARG A 108 14.09 5.01 11.57
CA ARG A 108 15.53 5.02 11.84
C ARG A 108 15.95 3.66 12.39
N VAL A 109 16.99 3.08 11.79
CA VAL A 109 17.61 1.86 12.31
C VAL A 109 18.38 2.20 13.58
N ILE A 110 18.10 1.49 14.68
CA ILE A 110 18.68 1.78 16.00
C ILE A 110 19.59 0.65 16.53
N THR A 111 19.65 -0.50 15.86
CA THR A 111 20.60 -1.57 16.15
C THR A 111 21.16 -2.17 14.87
N GLY A 112 22.25 -2.93 15.00
CA GLY A 112 22.85 -3.65 13.88
C GLY A 112 23.77 -2.78 13.00
N PRO A 113 24.31 -3.37 11.92
CA PRO A 113 25.36 -2.75 11.11
C PRO A 113 24.90 -1.52 10.33
N ALA A 114 23.58 -1.29 10.18
CA ALA A 114 23.01 -0.14 9.52
C ALA A 114 22.47 0.92 10.50
N THR A 115 22.86 0.88 11.78
CA THR A 115 22.45 1.86 12.79
C THR A 115 22.65 3.30 12.32
N GLY A 116 21.66 4.16 12.58
CA GLY A 116 21.65 5.56 12.17
C GLY A 116 21.09 5.81 10.77
N GLN A 117 20.97 4.79 9.93
CA GLN A 117 20.37 4.94 8.61
C GLN A 117 18.86 5.21 8.72
N SER A 118 18.34 6.00 7.78
CA SER A 118 16.95 6.45 7.75
C SER A 118 16.20 5.91 6.54
N GLY A 119 14.91 5.67 6.72
CA GLY A 119 13.95 5.25 5.72
C GLY A 119 12.58 5.88 5.96
N LEU A 120 11.59 5.46 5.19
CA LEU A 120 10.22 5.97 5.28
C LEU A 120 9.22 4.82 5.34
N VAL A 121 8.19 4.98 6.18
CA VAL A 121 7.03 4.08 6.18
C VAL A 121 6.30 4.19 4.85
N THR A 122 6.10 3.07 4.17
CA THR A 122 5.47 2.96 2.84
C THR A 122 4.10 2.28 2.87
N GLY A 123 3.75 1.62 3.97
CA GLY A 123 2.49 0.89 4.06
C GLY A 123 2.34 0.08 5.34
N LYS A 124 1.23 -0.64 5.42
CA LYS A 124 0.88 -1.58 6.49
C LYS A 124 0.12 -2.74 5.87
N HIS A 125 0.39 -3.95 6.33
CA HIS A 125 -0.33 -5.15 5.89
C HIS A 125 -0.99 -5.80 7.11
N GLY A 126 -2.32 -5.76 7.15
CA GLY A 126 -3.11 -6.24 8.30
C GLY A 126 -3.39 -7.74 8.20
N GLY A 127 -3.34 -8.44 9.33
CA GLY A 127 -3.46 -9.91 9.40
C GLY A 127 -2.14 -10.53 9.86
N VAL A 128 -1.06 -10.29 9.10
CA VAL A 128 0.32 -10.47 9.58
C VAL A 128 0.79 -9.30 10.46
N ASP A 129 0.03 -8.20 10.42
CA ASP A 129 0.22 -6.98 11.19
C ASP A 129 1.64 -6.39 11.03
N HIS A 130 2.11 -6.29 9.79
CA HIS A 130 3.40 -5.71 9.44
C HIS A 130 3.29 -4.22 9.13
N VAL A 131 4.32 -3.46 9.52
CA VAL A 131 4.57 -2.10 9.00
C VAL A 131 5.68 -2.17 7.97
N LEU A 132 5.47 -1.55 6.81
CA LEU A 132 6.41 -1.60 5.69
C LEU A 132 7.25 -0.33 5.63
N VAL A 133 8.56 -0.50 5.43
CA VAL A 133 9.51 0.61 5.39
C VAL A 133 10.45 0.44 4.20
N ASP A 134 10.62 1.53 3.45
CA ASP A 134 11.63 1.61 2.41
C ASP A 134 12.91 2.28 2.91
N PHE A 135 14.04 1.66 2.60
CA PHE A 135 15.38 2.19 2.82
C PHE A 135 16.16 2.21 1.49
N PRO A 136 17.18 3.07 1.34
CA PRO A 136 18.05 3.05 0.16
C PRO A 136 18.68 1.66 -0.08
N PRO A 137 18.96 1.25 -1.32
CA PRO A 137 19.46 -0.10 -1.62
C PRO A 137 20.77 -0.46 -0.90
N ALA A 138 21.67 0.52 -0.72
CA ALA A 138 22.91 0.31 0.02
C ALA A 138 22.68 0.01 1.51
N VAL A 139 21.56 0.49 2.07
CA VAL A 139 21.14 0.20 3.44
C VAL A 139 20.47 -1.17 3.51
N LEU A 140 19.55 -1.48 2.59
CA LEU A 140 18.82 -2.76 2.56
C LEU A 140 19.76 -3.98 2.63
N ARG A 141 20.88 -3.96 1.89
CA ARG A 141 21.87 -5.04 1.88
C ARG A 141 22.63 -5.24 3.18
N ARG A 142 22.61 -4.24 4.07
CA ARG A 142 23.28 -4.28 5.38
C ARG A 142 22.32 -4.66 6.50
N LEU A 143 21.02 -4.46 6.31
CA LEU A 143 20.00 -4.79 7.31
C LEU A 143 19.98 -6.30 7.58
N ARG A 144 19.64 -6.65 8.81
CA ARG A 144 19.49 -8.03 9.26
C ARG A 144 18.09 -8.22 9.84
N ILE A 145 17.59 -9.46 9.73
CA ILE A 145 16.39 -9.85 10.47
C ILE A 145 16.64 -9.62 11.96
N GLY A 146 15.66 -9.04 12.66
CA GLY A 146 15.77 -8.68 14.08
C GLY A 146 16.37 -7.31 14.36
N ASP A 147 16.98 -6.62 13.37
CA ASP A 147 17.43 -5.23 13.59
C ASP A 147 16.24 -4.36 14.00
N ARG A 148 16.42 -3.53 15.02
CA ARG A 148 15.37 -2.66 15.56
C ARG A 148 15.29 -1.38 14.74
N VAL A 149 14.06 -0.99 14.47
CA VAL A 149 13.73 0.25 13.75
C VAL A 149 12.76 1.06 14.59
N GLN A 150 13.13 2.30 14.87
CA GLN A 150 12.27 3.27 15.53
C GLN A 150 11.58 4.14 14.48
N ILE A 151 10.26 4.29 14.61
CA ILE A 151 9.42 5.15 13.80
C ILE A 151 9.03 6.36 14.64
N TYR A 152 9.25 7.55 14.10
CA TYR A 152 8.68 8.78 14.65
C TYR A 152 7.26 8.93 14.10
N SER A 153 6.30 8.32 14.80
CA SER A 153 4.90 8.27 14.41
C SER A 153 4.28 9.66 14.49
N TYR A 154 3.73 10.15 13.39
CA TYR A 154 3.12 11.47 13.31
C TYR A 154 2.02 11.50 12.24
N GLY A 155 0.77 11.74 12.64
CA GLY A 155 -0.37 11.79 11.72
C GLY A 155 -1.68 11.18 12.24
N LEU A 156 -1.64 10.41 13.34
CA LEU A 156 -2.87 10.00 14.00
C LEU A 156 -3.66 11.22 14.49
N GLY A 157 -4.95 11.27 14.16
CA GLY A 157 -5.82 12.41 14.46
C GLY A 157 -5.75 13.56 13.45
N LEU A 158 -5.02 13.42 12.35
CA LEU A 158 -4.95 14.42 11.28
C LEU A 158 -6.34 14.67 10.65
N LYS A 159 -6.68 15.95 10.51
CA LYS A 159 -7.94 16.45 9.96
C LYS A 159 -7.68 17.58 8.96
N LEU A 160 -8.55 17.65 7.96
CA LEU A 160 -8.69 18.81 7.08
C LEU A 160 -9.71 19.75 7.72
N LEU A 161 -9.27 20.93 8.16
CA LEU A 161 -10.11 21.83 8.95
C LEU A 161 -11.26 22.43 8.13
N ASP A 162 -11.00 22.69 6.85
CA ASP A 162 -11.99 23.30 5.94
C ASP A 162 -12.85 22.23 5.23
N TYR A 163 -12.58 20.94 5.47
CA TYR A 163 -13.32 19.80 4.92
C TYR A 163 -13.68 18.78 6.01
N PRO A 164 -14.47 19.17 7.02
CA PRO A 164 -14.74 18.36 8.19
C PRO A 164 -15.62 17.13 7.91
N ASP A 165 -16.20 17.00 6.71
CA ASP A 165 -16.93 15.83 6.25
C ASP A 165 -16.03 14.73 5.67
N LEU A 166 -14.80 15.10 5.28
CA LEU A 166 -13.78 14.18 4.79
C LEU A 166 -13.04 13.54 5.97
N ARG A 167 -12.53 12.33 5.77
CA ARG A 167 -11.79 11.60 6.80
C ARG A 167 -10.44 11.14 6.27
N LEU A 168 -9.38 11.53 6.98
CA LEU A 168 -8.01 11.07 6.73
C LEU A 168 -7.65 9.95 7.71
N PHE A 169 -6.83 9.02 7.24
CA PHE A 169 -6.26 7.92 8.01
C PHE A 169 -4.83 7.68 7.54
N ASN A 170 -4.00 7.06 8.39
CA ASN A 170 -2.69 6.51 8.00
C ASN A 170 -1.75 7.47 7.25
N CYS A 171 -1.96 8.80 7.32
CA CYS A 171 -1.21 9.81 6.58
C CYS A 171 -0.36 10.64 7.55
N SER A 172 0.91 10.83 7.23
CA SER A 172 1.68 11.90 7.86
C SER A 172 1.36 13.27 7.23
N PRO A 173 1.51 14.38 7.96
CA PRO A 173 1.39 15.72 7.37
C PRO A 173 2.35 15.96 6.20
N ASP A 174 3.53 15.34 6.22
CA ASP A 174 4.49 15.47 5.11
C ASP A 174 4.04 14.74 3.85
N PHE A 175 3.48 13.53 4.00
CA PHE A 175 2.83 12.84 2.88
C PHE A 175 1.65 13.67 2.34
N LEU A 176 0.77 14.17 3.20
CA LEU A 176 -0.41 14.93 2.77
C LEU A 176 -0.01 16.16 1.92
N ARG A 177 1.01 16.92 2.34
CA ARG A 177 1.54 18.05 1.56
C ARG A 177 2.08 17.63 0.20
N ARG A 178 2.71 16.45 0.11
CA ARG A 178 3.29 15.94 -1.13
C ARG A 178 2.27 15.27 -2.05
N TRP A 179 1.17 14.75 -1.51
CA TRP A 179 0.10 14.14 -2.30
C TRP A 179 -0.51 15.14 -3.29
N GLY A 180 -0.50 16.43 -2.96
CA GLY A 180 -0.91 17.47 -3.90
C GLY A 180 -2.43 17.46 -4.12
N LEU A 181 -3.20 17.34 -3.05
CA LEU A 181 -4.65 17.50 -3.10
C LEU A 181 -4.99 18.93 -3.55
N ILE A 182 -5.87 19.07 -4.53
CA ILE A 182 -6.21 20.37 -5.14
C ILE A 182 -7.61 20.78 -4.69
N PRO A 183 -7.77 21.92 -4.00
CA PRO A 183 -9.08 22.53 -3.77
C PRO A 183 -9.82 22.79 -5.08
N GLY A 184 -11.08 22.38 -5.16
CA GLY A 184 -12.01 22.79 -6.21
C GLY A 184 -13.29 23.35 -5.62
N ASP A 185 -14.18 23.89 -6.47
CA ASP A 185 -15.37 24.65 -6.05
C ASP A 185 -16.25 23.94 -5.02
N ARG A 186 -16.35 22.61 -5.11
CA ARG A 186 -17.23 21.79 -4.25
C ARG A 186 -16.50 20.73 -3.43
N GLY A 187 -15.18 20.69 -3.43
CA GLY A 187 -14.45 19.58 -2.80
C GLY A 187 -12.95 19.55 -3.07
N LEU A 188 -12.37 18.36 -3.08
CA LEU A 188 -10.96 18.12 -3.41
C LEU A 188 -10.83 17.22 -4.64
N GLN A 189 -9.92 17.59 -5.53
CA GLN A 189 -9.38 16.69 -6.54
C GLN A 189 -8.16 15.96 -5.96
N VAL A 190 -8.12 14.64 -6.13
CA VAL A 190 -7.15 13.76 -5.47
C VAL A 190 -6.31 13.03 -6.53
N PRO A 191 -5.00 13.32 -6.63
CA PRO A 191 -4.12 12.64 -7.58
C PRO A 191 -4.05 11.13 -7.34
N VAL A 192 -4.32 10.36 -8.40
CA VAL A 192 -4.26 8.90 -8.42
C VAL A 192 -3.75 8.37 -9.76
N THR A 193 -3.21 7.17 -9.75
CA THR A 193 -2.79 6.46 -10.96
C THR A 193 -3.93 5.63 -11.55
N HIS A 194 -4.79 5.05 -10.71
CA HIS A 194 -5.82 4.10 -11.12
C HIS A 194 -7.15 4.33 -10.39
N PHE A 195 -8.23 3.91 -11.05
CA PHE A 195 -9.54 3.73 -10.45
C PHE A 195 -9.87 2.24 -10.37
N VAL A 196 -10.40 1.82 -9.22
CA VAL A 196 -10.73 0.43 -8.91
C VAL A 196 -12.23 0.35 -8.62
N PRO A 197 -12.99 -0.50 -9.33
CA PRO A 197 -14.39 -0.71 -9.02
C PRO A 197 -14.54 -1.52 -7.73
N ALA A 198 -15.58 -1.25 -6.93
CA ALA A 198 -15.87 -2.03 -5.72
C ALA A 198 -15.94 -3.56 -5.96
N ALA A 199 -16.40 -3.99 -7.12
CA ALA A 199 -16.49 -5.41 -7.49
C ALA A 199 -15.13 -6.12 -7.55
N ALA A 200 -14.02 -5.37 -7.67
CA ALA A 200 -12.68 -5.93 -7.61
C ALA A 200 -12.16 -6.06 -6.18
N MET A 201 -12.80 -5.45 -5.17
CA MET A 201 -12.29 -5.52 -3.80
C MET A 201 -12.59 -6.87 -3.14
N GLY A 202 -11.69 -7.36 -2.29
CA GLY A 202 -11.78 -8.68 -1.68
C GLY A 202 -11.35 -8.70 -0.21
N SER A 203 -10.32 -9.50 0.09
CA SER A 203 -9.83 -9.76 1.44
C SER A 203 -9.58 -8.46 2.20
N GLY A 204 -9.95 -8.44 3.49
CA GLY A 204 -9.94 -7.23 4.32
C GLY A 204 -11.27 -6.48 4.39
N LEU A 205 -12.23 -6.74 3.48
CA LEU A 205 -13.63 -6.34 3.68
C LEU A 205 -14.18 -6.93 4.98
N GLY A 206 -14.97 -6.14 5.72
CA GLY A 206 -15.54 -6.55 7.01
C GLY A 206 -14.62 -6.37 8.23
N LYS A 207 -13.35 -5.99 8.05
CA LYS A 207 -12.51 -5.50 9.16
C LYS A 207 -13.19 -4.29 9.80
N ASN A 208 -13.12 -4.19 11.13
CA ASN A 208 -13.78 -3.12 11.90
C ASN A 208 -12.92 -1.86 12.10
N THR A 209 -11.74 -1.80 11.46
CA THR A 209 -10.80 -0.69 11.58
C THR A 209 -9.97 -0.55 10.30
N VAL A 210 -9.60 0.69 9.96
CA VAL A 210 -8.75 1.02 8.80
C VAL A 210 -7.33 1.43 9.19
N TRP A 211 -7.06 1.57 10.49
CA TRP A 211 -5.74 2.01 10.99
C TRP A 211 -4.71 0.89 11.05
N ARG A 212 -5.15 -0.37 10.94
CA ARG A 212 -4.33 -1.56 11.18
C ARG A 212 -4.11 -2.42 9.94
N GLY A 213 -4.19 -1.83 8.76
CA GLY A 213 -3.86 -2.53 7.52
C GLY A 213 -4.66 -2.04 6.33
N ASP A 214 -4.98 -3.00 5.49
CA ASP A 214 -5.32 -2.88 4.10
C ASP A 214 -6.40 -3.91 3.69
N TYR A 215 -6.81 -3.79 2.44
CA TYR A 215 -7.76 -4.68 1.78
C TYR A 215 -7.48 -4.77 0.27
N ASP A 216 -7.80 -5.92 -0.33
CA ASP A 216 -7.14 -6.38 -1.55
C ASP A 216 -7.92 -6.07 -2.82
N ILE A 217 -7.20 -5.77 -3.89
CA ILE A 217 -7.71 -5.72 -5.26
C ILE A 217 -7.56 -7.10 -5.92
N GLN A 218 -8.65 -7.80 -6.13
CA GLN A 218 -8.67 -9.08 -6.82
C GLN A 218 -8.37 -8.91 -8.32
N LEU A 219 -7.41 -9.70 -8.80
CA LEU A 219 -6.89 -9.64 -10.17
C LEU A 219 -7.29 -10.86 -11.02
N PHE A 220 -8.36 -11.58 -10.64
CA PHE A 220 -8.71 -12.85 -11.29
C PHE A 220 -9.48 -12.70 -12.60
N ASP A 221 -10.21 -11.59 -12.81
CA ASP A 221 -10.95 -11.31 -14.04
C ASP A 221 -10.09 -10.51 -15.04
N PRO A 222 -9.65 -11.10 -16.17
CA PRO A 222 -8.83 -10.41 -17.16
C PRO A 222 -9.54 -9.24 -17.86
N GLN A 223 -10.87 -9.29 -18.03
CA GLN A 223 -11.62 -8.22 -18.67
C GLN A 223 -11.68 -7.00 -17.76
N LEU A 224 -11.98 -7.21 -16.48
CA LEU A 224 -11.97 -6.16 -15.47
C LEU A 224 -10.58 -5.52 -15.37
N ARG A 225 -9.52 -6.34 -15.26
CA ARG A 225 -8.15 -5.84 -15.18
C ARG A 225 -7.76 -4.94 -16.34
N ARG A 226 -8.02 -5.37 -17.57
CA ARG A 226 -7.71 -4.59 -18.78
C ARG A 226 -8.51 -3.29 -18.82
N ARG A 227 -9.81 -3.35 -18.52
CA ARG A 227 -10.70 -2.18 -18.51
C ARG A 227 -10.21 -1.08 -17.56
N TYR A 228 -9.72 -1.46 -16.38
CA TYR A 228 -9.26 -0.54 -15.35
C TYR A 228 -7.72 -0.41 -15.27
N ARG A 229 -7.00 -1.02 -16.21
CA ARG A 229 -5.53 -1.04 -16.30
C ARG A 229 -4.83 -1.55 -15.03
N LEU A 230 -5.46 -2.46 -14.29
CA LEU A 230 -4.92 -2.96 -13.02
C LEU A 230 -3.66 -3.82 -13.21
N ASP A 231 -3.40 -4.28 -14.43
CA ASP A 231 -2.18 -5.00 -14.81
C ASP A 231 -0.91 -4.14 -14.75
N THR A 232 -1.06 -2.82 -14.61
CA THR A 232 0.06 -1.87 -14.57
C THR A 232 0.35 -1.33 -13.17
N LEU A 233 -0.32 -1.86 -12.14
CA LEU A 233 -0.15 -1.43 -10.76
C LEU A 233 1.29 -1.62 -10.27
N ARG A 234 1.75 -0.63 -9.51
CA ARG A 234 3.06 -0.61 -8.84
C ARG A 234 2.89 -0.46 -7.34
N PHE A 235 3.87 -0.94 -6.59
CA PHE A 235 3.97 -0.61 -5.18
C PHE A 235 4.01 0.92 -4.99
N GLY A 236 3.21 1.42 -4.06
CA GLY A 236 3.12 2.83 -3.76
C GLY A 236 2.24 3.66 -4.70
N ASP A 237 1.60 3.05 -5.69
CA ASP A 237 0.60 3.73 -6.52
C ASP A 237 -0.55 4.20 -5.64
N LEU A 238 -0.98 5.45 -5.84
CA LEU A 238 -2.17 5.99 -5.21
C LEU A 238 -3.38 5.68 -6.08
N VAL A 239 -4.44 5.16 -5.49
CA VAL A 239 -5.61 4.65 -6.20
C VAL A 239 -6.91 5.17 -5.60
N ALA A 240 -7.95 5.25 -6.44
CA ALA A 240 -9.31 5.56 -6.02
C ALA A 240 -10.20 4.31 -6.13
N ILE A 241 -11.00 4.03 -5.12
CA ILE A 241 -11.90 2.89 -5.05
C ILE A 241 -13.34 3.41 -5.01
N GLY A 242 -14.07 3.15 -6.09
CA GLY A 242 -15.46 3.61 -6.23
C GLY A 242 -16.42 2.79 -5.37
N SER A 243 -17.48 3.44 -4.88
CA SER A 243 -18.50 2.85 -4.01
C SER A 243 -17.91 2.20 -2.75
N ALA A 244 -16.87 2.82 -2.17
CA ALA A 244 -16.20 2.34 -0.96
C ALA A 244 -16.25 3.40 0.15
N ASP A 245 -16.63 2.96 1.36
CA ASP A 245 -16.65 3.75 2.58
C ASP A 245 -15.73 3.10 3.63
N THR A 246 -14.70 3.83 4.04
CA THR A 246 -13.70 3.39 5.02
C THR A 246 -13.69 4.28 6.26
N ARG A 247 -14.80 4.95 6.60
CA ARG A 247 -14.86 5.82 7.78
C ARG A 247 -14.57 5.10 9.10
N TYR A 248 -14.88 3.80 9.16
CA TYR A 248 -14.66 2.95 10.32
C TYR A 248 -13.90 1.69 9.93
N GLY A 249 -14.52 0.87 9.08
CA GLY A 249 -13.97 -0.33 8.46
C GLY A 249 -14.27 -0.35 6.96
N PRO A 250 -13.56 -1.15 6.15
CA PRO A 250 -13.83 -1.24 4.71
C PRO A 250 -15.21 -1.83 4.41
N SER A 251 -16.04 -1.05 3.70
CA SER A 251 -17.40 -1.45 3.33
C SER A 251 -17.80 -0.89 1.96
N TYR A 252 -18.72 -1.58 1.30
CA TYR A 252 -19.37 -1.08 0.08
C TYR A 252 -20.42 -0.03 0.43
N ARG A 253 -20.37 1.12 -0.25
CA ARG A 253 -21.40 2.15 -0.15
C ARG A 253 -21.45 3.01 -1.40
N GLN A 254 -22.56 2.96 -2.11
CA GLN A 254 -22.79 3.83 -3.27
C GLN A 254 -22.72 5.31 -2.90
N GLY A 255 -22.24 6.14 -3.83
CA GLY A 255 -22.06 7.58 -3.63
C GLY A 255 -20.85 7.95 -2.75
N ARG A 256 -20.06 6.97 -2.30
CA ARG A 256 -18.80 7.20 -1.58
C ARG A 256 -17.60 6.71 -2.37
N ILE A 257 -16.45 7.29 -2.04
CA ILE A 257 -15.17 6.97 -2.67
C ILE A 257 -14.07 6.99 -1.60
N THR A 258 -13.16 6.04 -1.73
CA THR A 258 -11.99 5.91 -0.85
C THR A 258 -10.73 5.96 -1.69
N PHE A 259 -9.72 6.66 -1.19
CA PHE A 259 -8.40 6.76 -1.78
C PHE A 259 -7.39 6.06 -0.87
N GLY A 260 -6.46 5.35 -1.48
CA GLY A 260 -5.46 4.58 -0.77
C GLY A 260 -4.18 4.39 -1.55
N ILE A 261 -3.27 3.61 -0.99
CA ILE A 261 -1.96 3.31 -1.56
C ILE A 261 -1.77 1.79 -1.71
N ILE A 262 -1.16 1.34 -2.80
CA ILE A 262 -0.77 -0.06 -2.98
C ILE A 262 0.41 -0.41 -2.07
N VAL A 263 0.24 -1.36 -1.15
CA VAL A 263 1.23 -1.68 -0.11
C VAL A 263 1.90 -3.04 -0.28
N HIS A 264 1.24 -4.03 -0.87
CA HIS A 264 1.82 -5.34 -1.17
C HIS A 264 1.43 -5.87 -2.55
N GLY A 265 2.12 -6.95 -2.96
CA GLY A 265 2.02 -7.54 -4.28
C GLY A 265 0.72 -8.32 -4.47
N ASP A 266 0.49 -8.72 -5.71
CA ASP A 266 -0.61 -9.62 -6.05
C ASP A 266 -0.49 -10.97 -5.32
N SER A 267 -1.61 -11.67 -5.31
CA SER A 267 -1.75 -12.98 -4.71
C SER A 267 -2.48 -13.89 -5.67
N THR A 268 -2.13 -15.17 -5.60
CA THR A 268 -2.83 -16.22 -6.32
C THR A 268 -4.07 -16.70 -5.57
N VAL A 269 -4.19 -16.43 -4.26
CA VAL A 269 -5.21 -16.99 -3.37
C VAL A 269 -6.57 -16.34 -3.62
N SER A 270 -7.65 -17.13 -3.69
CA SER A 270 -9.02 -16.63 -3.85
C SER A 270 -9.35 -15.50 -2.87
N GLY A 271 -9.92 -14.41 -3.38
CA GLY A 271 -10.25 -13.23 -2.58
C GLY A 271 -9.10 -12.23 -2.39
N HIS A 272 -7.86 -12.58 -2.73
CA HIS A 272 -6.68 -11.74 -2.47
C HIS A 272 -6.09 -11.08 -3.74
N GLY A 273 -5.13 -10.17 -3.55
CA GLY A 273 -4.42 -9.47 -4.63
C GLY A 273 -3.61 -8.30 -4.09
N PRO A 274 -3.25 -7.26 -4.88
CA PRO A 274 -2.52 -6.12 -4.33
C PRO A 274 -3.31 -5.40 -3.23
N GLY A 275 -2.70 -5.24 -2.06
CA GLY A 275 -3.32 -4.63 -0.89
C GLY A 275 -3.38 -3.11 -0.99
N VAL A 276 -4.50 -2.51 -0.59
CA VAL A 276 -4.71 -1.06 -0.53
C VAL A 276 -4.86 -0.62 0.91
N MET A 277 -3.95 0.22 1.41
CA MET A 277 -4.11 0.88 2.70
C MET A 277 -4.94 2.17 2.53
N PRO A 278 -6.10 2.31 3.20
CA PRO A 278 -6.93 3.51 3.11
C PRO A 278 -6.22 4.76 3.67
N LEU A 279 -6.40 5.90 2.97
CA LEU A 279 -5.78 7.18 3.31
C LEU A 279 -6.80 8.31 3.45
N LEU A 280 -7.81 8.36 2.57
CA LEU A 280 -8.82 9.42 2.53
C LEU A 280 -10.17 8.84 2.07
N THR A 281 -11.27 9.23 2.69
CA THR A 281 -12.62 8.83 2.23
C THR A 281 -13.63 9.96 2.37
N GLY A 282 -14.66 9.95 1.52
CA GLY A 282 -15.62 11.03 1.40
C GLY A 282 -16.82 10.69 0.51
N SER A 283 -17.67 11.68 0.27
CA SER A 283 -18.73 11.60 -0.76
C SER A 283 -18.12 11.82 -2.14
N CYS A 284 -18.62 11.15 -3.18
CA CYS A 284 -18.21 11.41 -4.58
C CYS A 284 -18.55 12.84 -5.04
N GLN A 285 -19.44 13.55 -4.33
CA GLN A 285 -19.73 14.96 -4.59
C GLN A 285 -18.61 15.89 -4.10
N ARG A 286 -17.80 15.42 -3.15
CA ARG A 286 -16.77 16.18 -2.41
C ARG A 286 -15.35 15.73 -2.75
N LEU A 287 -15.18 14.52 -3.27
CA LEU A 287 -13.89 13.97 -3.68
C LEU A 287 -13.96 13.45 -5.12
N GLN A 288 -13.03 13.90 -5.94
CA GLN A 288 -12.92 13.49 -7.34
C GLN A 288 -11.50 12.99 -7.64
N PRO A 289 -11.35 11.82 -8.28
CA PRO A 289 -10.04 11.37 -8.75
C PRO A 289 -9.48 12.30 -9.82
N LEU A 290 -8.20 12.65 -9.71
CA LEU A 290 -7.42 13.32 -10.74
C LEU A 290 -6.34 12.36 -11.22
N TYR A 291 -6.38 11.96 -12.49
CA TYR A 291 -5.42 10.99 -13.00
C TYR A 291 -4.05 11.62 -13.22
N ASP A 292 -3.05 11.09 -12.51
CA ASP A 292 -1.64 11.45 -12.64
C ASP A 292 -0.78 10.19 -12.58
N SER A 293 -0.04 9.93 -13.66
CA SER A 293 0.90 8.81 -13.77
C SER A 293 2.05 8.86 -12.74
N ARG A 294 2.28 10.02 -12.12
CA ARG A 294 3.27 10.27 -11.07
C ARG A 294 2.69 10.23 -9.66
N ALA A 295 1.40 9.96 -9.48
CA ALA A 295 0.77 9.77 -8.17
C ALA A 295 1.17 8.43 -7.54
N ASN A 296 2.48 8.30 -7.26
CA ASN A 296 3.12 7.16 -6.62
C ASN A 296 4.08 7.67 -5.55
N PHE A 297 4.08 7.02 -4.38
CA PHE A 297 4.86 7.42 -3.22
C PHE A 297 6.36 7.63 -3.52
N ALA A 298 6.97 6.76 -4.35
CA ALA A 298 8.38 6.89 -4.71
C ALA A 298 8.68 8.18 -5.47
N ALA A 299 7.77 8.62 -6.35
CA ALA A 299 7.90 9.89 -7.06
C ALA A 299 7.64 11.09 -6.15
N LEU A 300 6.61 11.03 -5.30
CA LEU A 300 6.26 12.12 -4.37
C LEU A 300 7.37 12.45 -3.37
N PHE A 301 8.13 11.43 -2.95
CA PHE A 301 9.28 11.55 -2.05
C PHE A 301 10.63 11.61 -2.75
N ASN A 302 10.66 11.58 -4.09
CA ASN A 302 11.90 11.54 -4.89
C ASN A 302 12.85 10.41 -4.47
N LEU A 303 12.31 9.24 -4.15
CA LEU A 303 13.10 8.08 -3.71
C LEU A 303 13.83 7.41 -4.88
N ARG A 304 13.25 7.49 -6.08
CA ARG A 304 13.79 6.96 -7.34
C ARG A 304 12.90 7.39 -8.51
N SER A 305 13.44 7.27 -9.72
CA SER A 305 12.63 7.35 -10.95
C SER A 305 11.67 6.17 -11.04
N LEU A 306 10.45 6.44 -11.51
CA LEU A 306 9.48 5.39 -11.78
C LEU A 306 9.79 4.74 -13.14
N PRO A 307 9.85 3.40 -13.22
CA PRO A 307 9.87 2.72 -14.50
C PRO A 307 8.57 2.98 -15.26
N ALA A 308 8.61 2.91 -16.59
CA ALA A 308 7.39 3.00 -17.41
C ALA A 308 6.36 1.96 -16.96
N ALA A 309 5.08 2.33 -17.01
CA ALA A 309 4.01 1.41 -16.63
C ALA A 309 3.94 0.31 -17.70
N GLN A 310 4.02 -0.95 -17.27
CA GLN A 310 4.00 -2.10 -18.15
C GLN A 310 2.93 -3.07 -17.69
N VAL A 311 2.33 -3.79 -18.64
CA VAL A 311 1.27 -4.75 -18.39
C VAL A 311 1.91 -6.06 -17.93
N TYR A 312 1.53 -6.52 -16.73
CA TYR A 312 1.92 -7.82 -16.20
C TYR A 312 0.67 -8.66 -15.96
N SER A 313 0.81 -9.98 -16.11
CA SER A 313 -0.25 -10.93 -15.76
C SER A 313 0.02 -11.56 -14.40
N PRO A 314 -0.98 -11.65 -13.52
CA PRO A 314 -0.89 -12.48 -12.31
C PRO A 314 -0.57 -13.93 -12.64
N LEU A 315 0.00 -14.64 -11.67
CA LEU A 315 0.29 -16.06 -11.81
C LEU A 315 -1.02 -16.87 -11.85
N VAL A 316 -1.41 -17.30 -13.05
CA VAL A 316 -2.56 -18.19 -13.29
C VAL A 316 -2.12 -19.36 -14.16
N ASN A 317 -2.90 -20.45 -14.14
CA ASN A 317 -2.68 -21.54 -15.08
C ASN A 317 -2.78 -21.06 -16.54
N SER A 318 -1.64 -21.06 -17.24
CA SER A 318 -1.57 -20.73 -18.67
C SER A 318 -2.14 -21.82 -19.58
N SER A 319 -2.50 -23.00 -19.05
CA SER A 319 -2.93 -24.16 -19.85
C SER A 319 -4.32 -24.02 -20.50
N ARG A 320 -4.94 -22.83 -20.49
CA ARG A 320 -6.20 -22.53 -21.20
C ARG A 320 -6.14 -21.32 -22.14
N ILE A 321 -4.95 -20.80 -22.45
CA ILE A 321 -4.79 -19.92 -23.61
C ILE A 321 -4.54 -20.82 -24.82
N THR A 322 -5.62 -21.20 -25.50
CA THR A 322 -5.54 -21.84 -26.82
C THR A 322 -4.70 -20.95 -27.75
N PRO A 323 -3.67 -21.48 -28.45
CA PRO A 323 -3.03 -20.73 -29.52
C PRO A 323 -4.04 -20.60 -30.65
N ARG A 324 -4.55 -19.39 -30.90
CA ARG A 324 -5.16 -19.05 -32.18
C ARG A 324 -4.05 -19.01 -33.22
N SER A 325 -3.90 -20.08 -34.00
CA SER A 325 -3.71 -20.03 -35.47
C SER A 325 -3.39 -21.42 -36.04
N ARG A 326 -4.34 -22.01 -36.76
CA ARG A 326 -4.00 -22.68 -38.02
C ARG A 326 -4.92 -22.11 -39.09
N LYS A 327 -4.37 -21.24 -39.93
CA LYS A 327 -4.89 -21.06 -41.29
C LYS A 327 -4.78 -22.43 -41.94
N VAL A 328 -5.92 -23.08 -42.20
CA VAL A 328 -5.95 -24.17 -43.18
C VAL A 328 -6.21 -23.49 -44.52
N SER A 329 -5.17 -23.50 -45.35
CA SER A 329 -5.24 -23.13 -46.75
C SER A 329 -6.23 -24.02 -47.48
N VAL A 330 -7.19 -23.40 -48.17
CA VAL A 330 -8.02 -24.07 -49.17
C VAL A 330 -7.12 -24.33 -50.39
N SER A 331 -6.79 -25.59 -50.66
CA SER A 331 -6.28 -26.02 -51.97
C SER A 331 -7.48 -26.30 -52.87
N HIS A 332 -7.59 -25.55 -53.96
CA HIS A 332 -8.43 -25.90 -55.09
C HIS A 332 -7.73 -26.98 -55.91
N SER A 333 -8.45 -28.03 -56.22
CA SER A 333 -8.24 -28.93 -57.36
C SER A 333 -9.61 -29.34 -57.85
#